data_AF-A8DW11-F1
#
_entry.id   AF-A8DW11-F1
#
_cell.length_a   1.000
_cell.length_b   1.000
_cell.length_c   1.000
_cell.angle_alpha   90.00
_cell.angle_beta   90.00
_cell.angle_gamma   90.00
#
_symmetry.space_group_name_H-M   'P 1'
#
loop_
_entity.id
_entity.type
_entity.pdbx_description
1 polymer ?
#
loop_
_entity_poly.entity_id
_entity_poly.type
_entity_poly.pdbx_seq_one_letter_code
_entity_poly.pdbx_strand_id
1 'polypeptide(L)'
;MHRCLLSLLCFSTLALSAPIFAQANPDEQFKLLTHNVFLLPSTIKPGWGQQQRAALIAEAAYIQGQDAVILNELFDNPASNILLNGLQSQYPFQTPVLGRSRTGWDATLGAYSDTTPEDGGVAIVSRWPIEQRVQYVYSQGCGADYLSNKGFVYVKLNRNGQAVHIIGTHAQAADTGCSDGKGTAVRASQFDELQNFISARGIALDQLVFIGGDFNVIKGSSEYHDMLVRLQ
;
A
#
# COMPACT_ATOMS: atom_id res chain seq x y z
N MET A 1 -13.82 -75.90 10.30
CA MET A 1 -14.94 -74.95 10.36
C MET A 1 -14.44 -73.63 10.92
N HIS A 2 -14.04 -72.67 10.07
CA HIS A 2 -13.62 -71.34 10.51
C HIS A 2 -14.45 -70.30 9.76
N ARG A 3 -15.31 -69.60 10.51
CA ARG A 3 -16.13 -68.49 10.03
C ARG A 3 -15.29 -67.23 10.03
N CYS A 4 -15.11 -66.63 8.85
CA CYS A 4 -14.47 -65.34 8.68
C CYS A 4 -15.53 -64.24 8.91
N LEU A 5 -15.37 -63.43 9.95
CA LEU A 5 -16.19 -62.23 10.19
C LEU A 5 -15.61 -61.08 9.36
N LEU A 6 -16.39 -60.56 8.41
CA LEU A 6 -16.12 -59.28 7.75
C LEU A 6 -16.63 -58.14 8.64
N SER A 7 -15.71 -57.34 9.17
CA SER A 7 -16.03 -56.09 9.86
C SER A 7 -16.32 -54.99 8.82
N LEU A 8 -17.55 -54.47 8.78
CA LEU A 8 -17.89 -53.27 8.02
C LEU A 8 -17.30 -52.04 8.74
N LEU A 9 -16.29 -51.40 8.14
CA LEU A 9 -15.88 -50.05 8.50
C LEU A 9 -16.78 -49.04 7.78
N CYS A 10 -17.56 -48.29 8.57
CA CYS A 10 -18.35 -47.17 8.10
C CYS A 10 -17.43 -45.93 8.00
N PHE A 11 -17.06 -45.53 6.78
CA PHE A 11 -16.34 -44.27 6.55
C PHE A 11 -17.34 -43.11 6.56
N SER A 12 -17.36 -42.34 7.65
CA SER A 12 -18.03 -41.05 7.71
C SER A 12 -17.21 -40.01 6.96
N THR A 13 -17.66 -39.63 5.76
CA THR A 13 -17.09 -38.53 5.00
C THR A 13 -17.51 -37.20 5.63
N LEU A 14 -16.61 -36.55 6.38
CA LEU A 14 -16.76 -35.13 6.69
C LEU A 14 -16.59 -34.32 5.41
N ALA A 15 -17.68 -33.77 4.89
CA ALA A 15 -17.62 -32.77 3.84
C ALA A 15 -17.02 -31.48 4.41
N LEU A 16 -15.76 -31.20 4.11
CA LEU A 16 -15.18 -29.88 4.30
C LEU A 16 -15.88 -28.91 3.34
N SER A 17 -16.77 -28.08 3.88
CA SER A 17 -17.34 -26.95 3.15
C SER A 17 -16.21 -25.95 2.86
N ALA A 18 -15.77 -25.90 1.60
CA ALA A 18 -14.86 -24.87 1.13
C ALA A 18 -15.52 -23.48 1.34
N PRO A 19 -14.76 -22.45 1.71
CA PRO A 19 -15.29 -21.10 1.80
C PRO A 19 -15.85 -20.70 0.44
N ILE A 20 -17.14 -20.40 0.39
CA ILE A 20 -17.79 -19.81 -0.77
C ILE A 20 -17.30 -18.36 -0.83
N PHE A 21 -16.32 -18.09 -1.70
CA PHE A 21 -16.02 -16.72 -2.08
C PHE A 21 -17.22 -16.20 -2.86
N ALA A 22 -17.94 -15.24 -2.27
CA ALA A 22 -19.03 -14.56 -2.96
C ALA A 22 -18.47 -13.95 -4.24
N GLN A 23 -19.01 -14.31 -5.40
CA GLN A 23 -18.60 -13.74 -6.68
C GLN A 23 -18.83 -12.23 -6.63
N ALA A 24 -17.81 -11.41 -6.93
CA ALA A 24 -17.98 -9.97 -6.97
C ALA A 24 -19.07 -9.66 -8.02
N ASN A 25 -20.09 -8.90 -7.63
CA ASN A 25 -21.04 -8.37 -8.59
C ASN A 25 -20.24 -7.44 -9.52
N PRO A 26 -20.23 -7.65 -10.86
CA PRO A 26 -19.51 -6.77 -11.79
C PRO A 26 -19.90 -5.29 -11.64
N ASP A 27 -21.10 -5.01 -11.11
CA ASP A 27 -21.62 -3.67 -10.86
C ASP A 27 -21.16 -3.06 -9.51
N GLU A 28 -20.51 -3.83 -8.63
CA GLU A 28 -20.03 -3.32 -7.35
C GLU A 28 -18.75 -2.51 -7.55
N GLN A 29 -18.86 -1.20 -7.37
CA GLN A 29 -17.76 -0.25 -7.49
C GLN A 29 -16.65 -0.55 -6.47
N PHE A 30 -15.39 -0.55 -6.92
CA PHE A 30 -14.23 -0.67 -6.03
C PHE A 30 -14.05 0.61 -5.21
N LYS A 31 -13.98 0.49 -3.89
CA LYS A 31 -13.80 1.60 -2.95
C LYS A 31 -12.36 1.66 -2.45
N LEU A 32 -11.64 2.70 -2.87
CA LEU A 32 -10.28 2.99 -2.44
C LEU A 32 -10.24 4.25 -1.59
N LEU A 33 -9.59 4.16 -0.43
CA LEU A 33 -9.27 5.31 0.40
C LEU A 33 -7.77 5.59 0.35
N THR A 34 -7.39 6.87 0.38
CA THR A 34 -6.02 7.28 0.68
C THR A 34 -6.01 8.24 1.87
N HIS A 35 -5.05 8.08 2.78
CA HIS A 35 -4.87 8.98 3.91
C HIS A 35 -3.38 9.10 4.29
N ASN A 36 -2.85 10.33 4.22
CA ASN A 36 -1.62 10.69 4.91
C ASN A 36 -1.93 10.86 6.42
N VAL A 37 -1.45 9.93 7.24
CA VAL A 37 -1.83 9.84 8.67
C VAL A 37 -0.91 10.61 9.61
N PHE A 38 0.13 11.26 9.08
CA PHE A 38 1.04 12.11 9.83
C PHE A 38 1.61 11.43 11.09
N LEU A 39 2.07 10.18 10.99
CA LEU A 39 2.71 9.46 12.11
C LEU A 39 4.22 9.69 12.06
N LEU A 40 4.65 10.96 12.19
CA LEU A 40 6.07 11.32 12.24
C LEU A 40 6.78 10.64 13.43
N PRO A 41 8.10 10.35 13.33
CA PRO A 41 8.86 9.68 14.39
C PRO A 41 8.74 10.42 15.72
N SER A 42 8.24 9.72 16.75
CA SER A 42 8.02 10.30 18.08
C SER A 42 9.31 10.76 18.77
N THR A 43 10.47 10.22 18.38
CA THR A 43 11.80 10.64 18.81
C THR A 43 12.17 12.06 18.35
N ILE A 44 11.68 12.48 17.18
CA ILE A 44 11.97 13.79 16.58
C ILE A 44 10.81 14.77 16.78
N LYS A 45 9.58 14.26 16.87
CA LYS A 45 8.35 15.03 17.03
C LYS A 45 7.50 14.50 18.19
N PRO A 46 7.99 14.61 19.44
CA PRO A 46 7.19 14.23 20.60
C PRO A 46 5.97 15.14 20.76
N GLY A 47 4.91 14.64 21.41
CA GLY A 47 3.72 15.42 21.77
C GLY A 47 2.65 15.54 20.68
N TRP A 48 2.84 14.95 19.50
CA TRP A 48 1.83 14.92 18.42
C TRP A 48 0.80 13.80 18.54
N GLY A 49 0.82 13.04 19.64
CA GLY A 49 -0.18 12.01 19.94
C GLY A 49 -0.25 10.89 18.90
N GLN A 50 0.88 10.50 18.28
CA GLN A 50 0.94 9.53 17.18
C GLN A 50 0.18 8.23 17.49
N GLN A 51 0.46 7.60 18.64
CA GLN A 51 -0.19 6.35 19.03
C GLN A 51 -1.70 6.52 19.29
N GLN A 52 -2.08 7.63 19.94
CA GLN A 52 -3.50 7.95 20.17
C GLN A 52 -4.23 8.15 18.83
N ARG A 53 -3.64 8.90 17.89
CA ARG A 53 -4.21 9.11 16.56
C ARG A 53 -4.28 7.81 15.77
N ALA A 54 -3.27 6.96 15.85
CA ALA A 54 -3.28 5.64 15.20
C ALA A 54 -4.49 4.79 15.65
N ALA A 55 -4.76 4.72 16.96
CA ALA A 55 -5.93 4.03 17.49
C ALA A 55 -7.25 4.67 17.02
N LEU A 56 -7.36 5.99 17.13
CA LEU A 56 -8.57 6.73 16.69
C LEU A 56 -8.84 6.57 15.19
N ILE A 57 -7.78 6.56 14.36
CA ILE A 57 -7.88 6.35 12.92
C ILE A 57 -8.40 4.94 12.63
N ALA A 58 -7.87 3.91 13.30
CA ALA A 58 -8.30 2.52 13.09
C ALA A 58 -9.80 2.29 13.40
N GLU A 59 -10.37 3.10 14.29
CA GLU A 59 -11.80 3.03 14.67
C GLU A 59 -12.70 3.98 13.86
N ALA A 60 -12.13 4.96 13.16
CA ALA A 60 -12.90 6.02 12.52
C ALA A 60 -13.81 5.52 11.39
N ALA A 61 -15.02 6.07 11.28
CA ALA A 61 -16.01 5.60 10.30
C ALA A 61 -15.53 5.66 8.84
N TYR A 62 -14.74 6.68 8.46
CA TYR A 62 -14.31 6.85 7.07
C TYR A 62 -13.32 5.76 6.60
N ILE A 63 -12.57 5.13 7.51
CA ILE A 63 -11.63 4.07 7.15
C ILE A 63 -12.32 2.70 7.06
N GLN A 64 -13.57 2.58 7.49
CA GLN A 64 -14.28 1.30 7.49
C GLN A 64 -14.97 1.03 6.15
N GLY A 65 -15.12 -0.26 5.82
CA GLY A 65 -15.91 -0.69 4.67
C GLY A 65 -15.34 -0.28 3.30
N GLN A 66 -14.03 -0.04 3.20
CA GLN A 66 -13.31 0.12 1.94
C GLN A 66 -12.92 -1.27 1.40
N ASP A 67 -12.48 -1.35 0.14
CA ASP A 67 -11.87 -2.54 -0.45
C ASP A 67 -10.35 -2.56 -0.22
N ALA A 68 -9.74 -1.38 -0.29
CA ALA A 68 -8.35 -1.15 0.07
C ALA A 68 -8.14 0.27 0.60
N VAL A 69 -7.05 0.44 1.36
CA VAL A 69 -6.62 1.73 1.90
C VAL A 69 -5.12 1.92 1.64
N ILE A 70 -4.76 3.07 1.09
CA ILE A 70 -3.38 3.54 0.95
C ILE A 70 -3.09 4.48 2.12
N LEU A 71 -2.07 4.18 2.90
CA LEU A 71 -1.63 4.99 4.03
C LEU A 71 -0.27 5.62 3.70
N ASN A 72 -0.13 6.92 3.99
CA ASN A 72 1.15 7.64 3.90
C ASN A 72 1.59 8.16 5.28
N GLU A 73 2.89 8.45 5.42
CA GLU A 73 3.54 8.91 6.66
C GLU A 73 3.40 7.96 7.86
N LEU A 74 3.50 6.65 7.61
CA LEU A 74 3.65 5.61 8.63
C LEU A 74 5.09 5.49 9.17
N PHE A 75 5.72 6.61 9.53
CA PHE A 75 7.14 6.64 9.90
C PHE A 75 7.41 6.14 11.34
N ASP A 76 6.56 6.51 12.30
CA ASP A 76 6.71 6.06 13.69
C ASP A 76 6.33 4.57 13.80
N ASN A 77 7.32 3.70 13.98
CA ASN A 77 7.13 2.26 14.03
C ASN A 77 6.07 1.82 15.07
N PRO A 78 6.09 2.27 16.35
CA PRO A 78 5.06 1.92 17.31
C PRO A 78 3.65 2.34 16.88
N ALA A 79 3.44 3.59 16.47
CA ALA A 79 2.13 4.08 16.08
C ALA A 79 1.64 3.41 14.78
N SER A 80 2.52 3.17 13.82
CA SER A 80 2.21 2.46 12.59
C SER A 80 1.75 1.03 12.87
N ASN A 81 2.42 0.33 13.80
CA ASN A 81 2.00 -1.01 14.22
C ASN A 81 0.63 -0.99 14.89
N ILE A 82 0.32 0.00 15.73
CA ILE A 82 -1.01 0.16 16.33
C ILE A 82 -2.07 0.30 15.25
N LEU A 83 -1.85 1.18 14.27
CA LEU A 83 -2.80 1.41 13.18
C LEU A 83 -2.99 0.16 12.32
N LEU A 84 -1.90 -0.44 11.83
CA LEU A 84 -1.95 -1.62 10.95
C LEU A 84 -2.60 -2.83 11.65
N ASN A 85 -2.28 -3.07 12.92
CA ASN A 85 -2.93 -4.13 13.71
C ASN A 85 -4.41 -3.83 13.95
N GLY A 86 -4.77 -2.57 14.26
CA GLY A 86 -6.16 -2.16 14.46
C GLY A 86 -7.03 -2.36 13.20
N LEU A 87 -6.43 -2.25 12.02
CA LEU A 87 -7.09 -2.45 10.73
C LEU A 87 -7.20 -3.93 10.31
N GLN A 88 -6.50 -4.85 10.95
CA GLN A 88 -6.37 -6.24 10.49
C GLN A 88 -7.70 -7.01 10.43
N SER A 89 -8.66 -6.68 11.29
CA SER A 89 -9.98 -7.35 11.31
C SER A 89 -10.80 -7.08 10.04
N GLN A 90 -10.61 -5.92 9.41
CA GLN A 90 -11.31 -5.52 8.18
C GLN A 90 -10.43 -5.64 6.94
N TYR A 91 -9.12 -5.47 7.11
CA TYR A 91 -8.12 -5.48 6.06
C TYR A 91 -7.01 -6.49 6.42
N PRO A 92 -7.27 -7.81 6.33
CA PRO A 92 -6.33 -8.84 6.76
C PRO A 92 -5.11 -8.97 5.85
N PHE A 93 -5.18 -8.47 4.60
CA PHE A 93 -4.08 -8.54 3.65
C PHE A 93 -3.35 -7.19 3.61
N GLN A 94 -2.14 -7.16 4.15
CA GLN A 94 -1.38 -5.91 4.31
C GLN A 94 0.02 -6.06 3.75
N THR A 95 0.56 -4.98 3.19
CA THR A 95 1.99 -4.87 2.89
C THR A 95 2.77 -4.48 4.14
N PRO A 96 4.09 -4.75 4.19
CA PRO A 96 4.97 -4.00 5.08
C PRO A 96 4.92 -2.49 4.76
N VAL A 97 5.50 -1.67 5.62
CA VAL A 97 5.76 -0.27 5.29
C VAL A 97 6.98 -0.18 4.38
N LEU A 98 6.81 0.52 3.27
CA LEU A 98 7.82 0.81 2.25
C LEU A 98 9.14 1.25 2.90
N GLY A 99 10.26 0.70 2.45
CA GLY A 99 11.58 1.19 2.83
C GLY A 99 12.07 0.76 4.20
N ARG A 100 11.23 0.06 5.00
CA ARG A 100 11.59 -0.37 6.36
C ARG A 100 12.50 -1.59 6.37
N SER A 101 12.26 -2.53 5.44
CA SER A 101 13.13 -3.69 5.20
C SER A 101 12.79 -4.31 3.83
N ARG A 102 13.59 -5.29 3.38
CA ARG A 102 13.25 -6.14 2.22
C ARG A 102 12.33 -7.32 2.55
N THR A 103 12.09 -7.61 3.82
CA THR A 103 11.30 -8.76 4.26
C THR A 103 9.81 -8.53 4.00
N GLY A 104 9.13 -9.57 3.52
CA GLY A 104 7.68 -9.51 3.26
C GLY A 104 7.31 -8.81 1.96
N TRP A 105 8.28 -8.64 1.04
CA TRP A 105 8.09 -8.13 -0.32
C TRP A 105 8.46 -9.20 -1.35
N ASP A 106 7.71 -9.27 -2.46
CA ASP A 106 8.10 -10.16 -3.57
C ASP A 106 9.30 -9.58 -4.34
N ALA A 107 9.40 -8.25 -4.39
CA ALA A 107 10.55 -7.55 -4.92
C ALA A 107 10.76 -6.20 -4.21
N THR A 108 12.03 -5.81 -4.07
CA THR A 108 12.46 -4.47 -3.66
C THR A 108 13.25 -3.86 -4.80
N LEU A 109 12.77 -2.76 -5.34
CA LEU A 109 13.30 -2.11 -6.53
C LEU A 109 13.67 -0.64 -6.25
N GLY A 110 14.28 0.00 -7.25
CA GLY A 110 14.68 1.40 -7.17
C GLY A 110 15.91 1.61 -6.27
N ALA A 111 16.05 2.82 -5.72
CA ALA A 111 17.22 3.25 -4.95
C ALA A 111 17.09 2.95 -3.45
N TYR A 112 16.61 1.75 -3.10
CA TYR A 112 16.47 1.36 -1.69
C TYR A 112 17.83 1.42 -0.98
N SER A 113 17.85 2.00 0.22
CA SER A 113 19.03 2.06 1.08
C SER A 113 18.77 1.36 2.42
N ASP A 114 19.71 0.50 2.85
CA ASP A 114 19.71 -0.11 4.18
C ASP A 114 20.20 0.84 5.29
N THR A 115 20.79 1.97 4.91
CA THR A 115 21.44 2.90 5.84
C THR A 115 20.73 4.24 5.95
N THR A 116 19.66 4.44 5.18
CA THR A 116 18.83 5.64 5.33
C THR A 116 18.16 5.62 6.70
N PRO A 117 18.08 6.76 7.40
CA PRO A 117 17.55 6.78 8.76
C PRO A 117 16.03 6.60 8.84
N GLU A 118 15.29 6.85 7.75
CA GLU A 118 13.82 6.81 7.75
C GLU A 118 13.25 5.92 6.63
N ASP A 119 12.16 5.21 6.94
CA ASP A 119 11.43 4.44 5.93
C ASP A 119 10.59 5.36 5.01
N GLY A 120 9.92 4.79 4.00
CA GLY A 120 9.12 5.56 3.05
C GLY A 120 7.71 5.91 3.54
N GLY A 121 7.27 5.34 4.67
CA GLY A 121 6.00 5.65 5.31
C GLY A 121 4.75 5.24 4.52
N VAL A 122 4.87 4.40 3.48
CA VAL A 122 3.75 3.97 2.65
C VAL A 122 3.38 2.51 2.92
N ALA A 123 2.10 2.21 3.12
CA ALA A 123 1.59 0.84 3.13
C ALA A 123 0.20 0.76 2.46
N ILE A 124 -0.13 -0.43 1.98
CA ILE A 124 -1.47 -0.73 1.45
C ILE A 124 -2.07 -1.87 2.27
N VAL A 125 -3.31 -1.68 2.72
CA VAL A 125 -4.11 -2.71 3.39
C VAL A 125 -5.35 -3.02 2.54
N SER A 126 -5.78 -4.27 2.50
CA SER A 126 -6.90 -4.71 1.66
C SER A 126 -7.75 -5.79 2.32
N ARG A 127 -9.04 -5.77 1.99
CA ARG A 127 -9.98 -6.85 2.24
C ARG A 127 -9.71 -8.05 1.35
N TRP A 128 -9.14 -7.82 0.16
CA TRP A 128 -8.92 -8.82 -0.88
C TRP A 128 -7.48 -9.38 -0.81
N PRO A 129 -7.27 -10.67 -1.13
CA PRO A 129 -5.93 -11.26 -1.16
C PRO A 129 -4.95 -10.48 -2.04
N ILE A 130 -3.76 -10.20 -1.50
CA ILE A 130 -2.64 -9.63 -2.24
C ILE A 130 -1.85 -10.79 -2.88
N GLU A 131 -1.91 -10.92 -4.21
CA GLU A 131 -1.17 -11.91 -4.99
C GLU A 131 0.27 -11.48 -5.28
N GLN A 132 0.50 -10.18 -5.35
CA GLN A 132 1.83 -9.61 -5.55
C GLN A 132 1.95 -8.31 -4.76
N ARG A 133 3.09 -8.09 -4.11
CA ARG A 133 3.47 -6.86 -3.41
C ARG A 133 4.92 -6.50 -3.75
N VAL A 134 5.12 -5.32 -4.31
CA VAL A 134 6.44 -4.79 -4.67
C VAL A 134 6.60 -3.43 -4.03
N GLN A 135 7.78 -3.17 -3.49
CA GLN A 135 8.17 -1.84 -3.08
C GLN A 135 9.21 -1.26 -4.06
N TYR A 136 9.11 0.03 -4.29
CA TYR A 136 10.03 0.78 -5.15
C TYR A 136 10.42 2.07 -4.44
N VAL A 137 11.71 2.29 -4.22
CA VAL A 137 12.24 3.53 -3.63
C VAL A 137 12.69 4.46 -4.77
N TYR A 138 12.22 5.70 -4.76
CA TYR A 138 12.54 6.67 -5.80
C TYR A 138 14.03 6.97 -5.86
N SER A 139 14.56 7.23 -7.06
CA SER A 139 15.96 7.56 -7.25
C SER A 139 16.33 8.97 -6.82
N GLN A 140 15.36 9.89 -6.80
CA GLN A 140 15.53 11.29 -6.44
C GLN A 140 14.69 11.70 -5.24
N GLY A 141 15.29 12.53 -4.40
CA GLY A 141 14.70 13.22 -3.24
C GLY A 141 15.51 14.47 -2.92
N CYS A 142 14.92 15.44 -2.23
CA CYS A 142 15.60 16.66 -1.77
C CYS A 142 15.07 17.14 -0.41
N GLY A 143 15.84 18.01 0.25
CA GLY A 143 15.51 18.46 1.60
C GLY A 143 15.47 17.30 2.59
N ALA A 144 14.52 17.32 3.52
CA ALA A 144 14.37 16.27 4.52
C ALA A 144 14.05 14.90 3.89
N ASP A 145 13.30 14.89 2.79
CA ASP A 145 12.85 13.67 2.11
C ASP A 145 14.01 12.82 1.56
N TYR A 146 15.17 13.43 1.26
CA TYR A 146 16.37 12.69 0.82
C TYR A 146 16.88 11.69 1.88
N LEU A 147 16.56 11.92 3.15
CA LEU A 147 16.94 11.04 4.26
C LEU A 147 15.92 9.92 4.51
N SER A 148 15.04 9.64 3.55
CA SER A 148 14.01 8.61 3.66
C SER A 148 13.99 7.69 2.45
N ASN A 149 13.56 6.44 2.63
CA ASN A 149 13.27 5.52 1.52
C ASN A 149 11.91 5.84 0.86
N LYS A 150 11.62 7.12 0.54
CA LYS A 150 10.38 7.53 -0.14
C LYS A 150 10.26 6.90 -1.53
N GLY A 151 9.02 6.63 -1.93
CA GLY A 151 8.76 5.73 -3.05
C GLY A 151 7.29 5.38 -3.18
N PHE A 152 7.04 4.24 -3.82
CA PHE A 152 5.70 3.69 -3.95
C PHE A 152 5.64 2.19 -3.64
N VAL A 153 4.45 1.76 -3.26
CA VAL A 153 4.05 0.36 -3.06
C VAL A 153 3.11 -0.03 -4.17
N TYR A 154 3.39 -1.15 -4.84
CA TYR A 154 2.48 -1.76 -5.79
C TYR A 154 1.91 -3.04 -5.20
N VAL A 155 0.59 -3.24 -5.34
CA VAL A 155 -0.07 -4.52 -5.10
C VAL A 155 -0.91 -4.95 -6.30
N LYS A 156 -0.93 -6.27 -6.54
CA LYS A 156 -1.95 -6.93 -7.35
C LYS A 156 -2.90 -7.67 -6.41
N LEU A 157 -4.16 -7.27 -6.41
CA LEU A 157 -5.23 -7.88 -5.62
C LEU A 157 -5.99 -8.90 -6.46
N ASN A 158 -6.50 -9.94 -5.80
CA ASN A 158 -7.49 -10.86 -6.35
C ASN A 158 -8.86 -10.55 -5.74
N ARG A 159 -9.67 -9.78 -6.46
CA ARG A 159 -11.07 -9.53 -6.13
C ARG A 159 -11.95 -10.60 -6.77
N ASN A 160 -12.09 -11.74 -6.11
CA ASN A 160 -12.95 -12.86 -6.56
C ASN A 160 -12.69 -13.31 -8.01
N GLY A 161 -11.42 -13.47 -8.37
CA GLY A 161 -10.97 -13.84 -9.71
C GLY A 161 -10.65 -12.66 -10.63
N GLN A 162 -11.01 -11.42 -10.24
CA GLN A 162 -10.66 -10.21 -10.98
C GLN A 162 -9.38 -9.59 -10.43
N ALA A 163 -8.41 -9.31 -11.29
CA ALA A 163 -7.20 -8.58 -10.93
C ALA A 163 -7.48 -7.08 -10.78
N VAL A 164 -7.06 -6.50 -9.65
CA VAL A 164 -7.04 -5.04 -9.42
C VAL A 164 -5.63 -4.64 -9.00
N HIS A 165 -5.08 -3.62 -9.66
CA HIS A 165 -3.73 -3.12 -9.38
C HIS A 165 -3.83 -1.80 -8.62
N ILE A 166 -3.05 -1.67 -7.55
CA ILE A 166 -3.00 -0.43 -6.75
C ILE A 166 -1.55 -0.03 -6.56
N ILE A 167 -1.24 1.21 -6.91
CA ILE A 167 0.02 1.88 -6.61
C ILE A 167 -0.28 2.96 -5.56
N GLY A 168 0.27 2.79 -4.36
CA GLY A 168 0.25 3.77 -3.28
C GLY A 168 1.58 4.52 -3.24
N THR A 169 1.57 5.85 -3.28
CA THR A 169 2.80 6.67 -3.25
C THR A 169 2.73 7.80 -2.23
N HIS A 170 3.89 8.30 -1.81
CA HIS A 170 4.04 9.61 -1.15
C HIS A 170 5.20 10.33 -1.84
N ALA A 171 4.89 11.28 -2.71
CA ALA A 171 5.88 11.99 -3.50
C ALA A 171 6.63 13.06 -2.68
N GLN A 172 7.67 13.64 -3.27
CA GLN A 172 8.49 14.70 -2.69
C GLN A 172 7.65 15.87 -2.17
N ALA A 173 7.83 16.23 -0.91
CA ALA A 173 7.21 17.39 -0.30
C ALA A 173 7.79 18.70 -0.83
N ALA A 174 7.03 19.79 -0.72
CA ALA A 174 7.58 21.13 -0.93
C ALA A 174 8.54 21.49 0.20
N ASP A 175 9.84 21.57 -0.13
CA ASP A 175 10.92 21.83 0.83
C ASP A 175 11.90 22.85 0.25
N THR A 176 12.27 23.85 1.07
CA THR A 176 13.25 24.89 0.70
C THR A 176 14.67 24.35 0.49
N GLY A 177 14.96 23.14 0.97
CA GLY A 177 16.21 22.42 0.72
C GLY A 177 16.31 21.82 -0.69
N CYS A 178 15.27 21.94 -1.52
CA CYS A 178 15.31 21.58 -2.93
C CYS A 178 15.91 22.71 -3.78
N SER A 179 16.52 22.37 -4.92
CA SER A 179 17.20 23.35 -5.80
C SER A 179 16.26 24.42 -6.37
N ASP A 180 15.00 24.06 -6.63
CA ASP A 180 13.92 24.94 -7.07
C ASP A 180 13.10 25.52 -5.89
N GLY A 181 13.50 25.20 -4.65
CA GLY A 181 12.82 25.55 -3.39
C GLY A 181 11.43 24.94 -3.21
N LYS A 182 11.01 24.00 -4.08
CA LYS A 182 9.64 23.45 -4.13
C LYS A 182 9.57 21.94 -4.36
N GLY A 183 10.64 21.32 -4.84
CA GLY A 183 10.70 19.89 -5.17
C GLY A 183 9.91 19.50 -6.43
N THR A 184 9.50 20.45 -7.27
CA THR A 184 8.67 20.18 -8.47
C THR A 184 9.41 19.30 -9.47
N ALA A 185 10.69 19.60 -9.73
CA ALA A 185 11.49 18.78 -10.65
C ALA A 185 11.71 17.34 -10.13
N VAL A 186 11.82 17.17 -8.81
CA VAL A 186 11.94 15.85 -8.18
C VAL A 186 10.63 15.08 -8.28
N ARG A 187 9.48 15.71 -8.01
CA ARG A 187 8.17 15.07 -8.22
C ARG A 187 7.98 14.62 -9.67
N ALA A 188 8.37 15.44 -10.64
CA ALA A 188 8.32 15.07 -12.05
C ALA A 188 9.12 13.79 -12.35
N SER A 189 10.36 13.66 -11.85
CA SER A 189 11.14 12.43 -12.05
C SER A 189 10.55 11.22 -11.31
N GLN A 190 9.98 11.43 -10.12
CA GLN A 190 9.28 10.38 -9.37
C GLN A 190 8.05 9.86 -10.12
N PHE A 191 7.29 10.74 -10.77
CA PHE A 191 6.14 10.33 -11.60
C PHE A 191 6.60 9.57 -12.85
N ASP A 192 7.72 9.97 -13.47
CA ASP A 192 8.31 9.21 -14.58
C ASP A 192 8.74 7.80 -14.14
N GLU A 193 9.39 7.66 -12.98
CA GLU A 193 9.76 6.36 -12.42
C GLU A 193 8.53 5.46 -12.18
N LEU A 194 7.44 6.03 -11.65
CA LEU A 194 6.18 5.33 -11.41
C LEU A 194 5.54 4.89 -12.75
N GLN A 195 5.46 5.77 -13.73
CA GLN A 195 4.87 5.43 -15.04
C GLN A 195 5.69 4.38 -15.79
N ASN A 196 7.02 4.47 -15.73
CA ASN A 196 7.92 3.47 -16.30
C ASN A 196 7.71 2.10 -15.65
N PHE A 197 7.52 2.06 -14.32
CA PHE A 197 7.19 0.83 -13.61
C PHE A 197 5.86 0.23 -14.05
N ILE A 198 4.81 1.03 -14.25
CA ILE A 198 3.51 0.55 -14.74
C ILE A 198 3.64 0.01 -16.17
N SER A 199 4.27 0.79 -17.05
CA SER A 199 4.44 0.45 -18.47
C SER A 199 5.20 -0.86 -18.66
N ALA A 200 6.25 -1.10 -17.85
CA ALA A 200 7.07 -2.31 -17.93
C ALA A 200 6.33 -3.60 -17.50
N ARG A 201 5.16 -3.51 -16.87
CA ARG A 201 4.41 -4.67 -16.36
C ARG A 201 3.53 -5.35 -17.39
N GLY A 202 3.18 -4.68 -18.48
CA GLY A 202 2.25 -5.22 -19.47
C GLY A 202 0.90 -5.60 -18.86
N ILE A 203 0.37 -4.76 -17.97
CA ILE A 203 -0.98 -4.94 -17.39
C ILE A 203 -2.00 -4.94 -18.53
N ALA A 204 -2.92 -5.89 -18.53
CA ALA A 204 -3.93 -6.01 -19.56
C ALA A 204 -4.89 -4.81 -19.54
N LEU A 205 -5.34 -4.33 -20.71
CA LEU A 205 -6.14 -3.11 -20.83
C LEU A 205 -7.54 -3.19 -20.19
N ASP A 206 -8.00 -4.40 -19.90
CA ASP A 206 -9.27 -4.68 -19.21
C ASP A 206 -9.12 -4.76 -17.67
N GLN A 207 -7.89 -4.63 -17.15
CA GLN A 207 -7.61 -4.65 -15.72
C GLN A 207 -7.53 -3.23 -15.15
N LEU A 208 -8.08 -3.06 -13.95
CA LEU A 208 -8.14 -1.78 -13.27
C LEU A 208 -6.80 -1.44 -12.61
N VAL A 209 -6.30 -0.23 -12.86
CA VAL A 209 -5.10 0.31 -12.22
C VAL A 209 -5.46 1.60 -11.47
N PHE A 210 -5.23 1.59 -10.16
CA PHE A 210 -5.30 2.78 -9.33
C PHE A 210 -3.90 3.29 -9.01
N ILE A 211 -3.72 4.61 -9.11
CA ILE A 211 -2.55 5.32 -8.61
C ILE A 211 -3.07 6.34 -7.61
N GLY A 212 -2.64 6.27 -6.34
CA GLY A 212 -3.15 7.11 -5.28
C GLY A 212 -2.15 7.34 -4.16
N GLY A 213 -2.44 8.35 -3.33
CA GLY A 213 -1.54 8.78 -2.27
C GLY A 213 -1.45 10.29 -2.16
N ASP A 214 -0.52 10.74 -1.32
CA ASP A 214 -0.12 12.14 -1.26
C ASP A 214 0.88 12.45 -2.38
N PHE A 215 0.38 13.03 -3.46
CA PHE A 215 1.20 13.44 -4.59
C PHE A 215 1.97 14.74 -4.33
N ASN A 216 1.69 15.47 -3.24
CA ASN A 216 2.27 16.80 -2.99
C ASN A 216 2.09 17.82 -4.14
N VAL A 217 1.06 17.64 -4.98
CA VAL A 217 0.74 18.54 -6.10
C VAL A 217 -0.60 19.24 -5.88
N ILE A 218 -0.58 20.58 -5.94
CA ILE A 218 -1.77 21.41 -5.74
C ILE A 218 -2.70 21.29 -6.95
N LYS A 219 -3.96 20.90 -6.71
CA LYS A 219 -5.00 20.78 -7.74
C LYS A 219 -5.14 22.07 -8.56
N GLY A 220 -5.15 21.93 -9.89
CA GLY A 220 -5.35 23.05 -10.83
C GLY A 220 -4.10 23.88 -11.13
N SER A 221 -2.97 23.58 -10.50
CA SER A 221 -1.67 24.19 -10.87
C SER A 221 -1.16 23.68 -12.22
N SER A 222 -0.14 24.34 -12.80
CA SER A 222 0.55 23.81 -13.98
C SER A 222 1.20 22.44 -13.72
N GLU A 223 1.71 22.24 -12.50
CA GLU A 223 2.28 20.97 -12.06
C GLU A 223 1.23 19.85 -11.97
N TYR A 224 -0.02 20.18 -11.60
CA TYR A 224 -1.11 19.21 -11.64
C TYR A 224 -1.37 18.69 -13.05
N HIS A 225 -1.33 19.57 -14.06
CA HIS A 225 -1.46 19.14 -15.46
C HIS A 225 -0.28 18.27 -15.90
N ASP A 226 0.95 18.65 -15.55
CA ASP A 226 2.15 17.85 -15.84
C ASP A 226 2.09 16.46 -15.21
N MET A 227 1.69 16.37 -13.93
CA MET A 227 1.45 15.10 -13.24
C MET A 227 0.43 14.22 -13.98
N LEU A 228 -0.70 14.79 -14.42
CA LEU A 228 -1.70 14.04 -15.17
C LEU A 228 -1.17 13.53 -16.51
N VAL A 229 -0.31 14.28 -17.20
CA VAL A 229 0.28 13.84 -18.48
C VAL A 229 1.29 12.73 -18.26
N ARG A 230 2.09 12.78 -17.18
CA ARG A 230 3.09 11.75 -16.87
C ARG A 230 2.50 10.43 -16.41
N LEU A 231 1.35 10.46 -15.74
CA LEU A 231 0.71 9.27 -15.14
C LEU A 231 -0.39 8.65 -16.02
N GLN A 232 -0.41 8.97 -17.31
CA GLN A 232 -1.34 8.41 -18.30
C GLN A 232 -0.78 7.17 -18.99
#